data_AF-A0A2V6WT52-F1
#
_entry.id   AF-A0A2V6WT52-F1
#
_cell.length_a   1.000
_cell.length_b   1.000
_cell.length_c   1.000
_cell.angle_alpha   90.00
_cell.angle_beta   90.00
_cell.angle_gamma   90.00
#
_symmetry.space_group_name_H-M   'P 1'
#
loop_
_entity.id
_entity.type
_entity.pdbx_description
1 polymer ?
#
loop_
_entity_poly.entity_id
_entity_poly.type
_entity_poly.pdbx_seq_one_letter_code
_entity_poly.pdbx_strand_id
1 'polypeptide(L)'
;MLREIRIRNFAVIDSVSASFGPGLNVLTGETGAGKSMLIDAILLVRGARAQADVIRGDSETATVEALFEVEPGSSAAAVLHDAGLALDEGQLVLRRELARSGRHRAFVNDSPVTVGLLERLGEARAPALARARPPARAPRPLRRRRGAPGPRGRSVRQVPGGSSRGGAHASDRARPSPA
;
A
#
# COMPACT_ATOMS: atom_id res chain seq x y z
N MET A 1 0.46 6.58 6.30
CA MET A 1 0.22 5.88 5.01
C MET A 1 1.08 6.53 3.92
N LEU A 2 1.70 5.76 3.01
CA LEU A 2 2.35 6.33 1.82
C LEU A 2 1.27 6.92 0.88
N ARG A 3 1.43 8.18 0.46
CA ARG A 3 0.47 8.89 -0.40
C ARG A 3 1.00 9.17 -1.79
N GLU A 4 2.25 9.57 -1.88
CA GLU A 4 2.90 9.86 -3.16
C GLU A 4 4.35 9.39 -3.10
N ILE A 5 4.86 8.93 -4.24
CA ILE A 5 6.29 8.74 -4.44
C ILE A 5 6.69 9.38 -5.77
N ARG A 6 7.82 10.08 -5.75
CA ARG A 6 8.46 10.70 -6.91
C ARG A 6 9.85 10.14 -7.05
N ILE A 7 10.17 9.66 -8.24
CA ILE A 7 11.43 9.00 -8.56
C ILE A 7 12.03 9.70 -9.76
N ARG A 8 13.33 10.03 -9.69
CA ARG A 8 14.10 10.59 -10.80
C ARG A 8 15.44 9.88 -10.94
N ASN A 9 15.80 9.57 -12.19
CA ASN A 9 17.09 8.98 -12.59
C ASN A 9 17.48 7.72 -11.82
N PHE A 10 16.52 6.84 -11.53
CA PHE A 10 16.70 5.64 -10.71
C PHE A 10 16.58 4.37 -11.56
N ALA A 11 17.64 3.58 -11.62
CA ALA A 11 17.77 2.41 -12.50
C ALA A 11 17.46 2.79 -13.95
N VAL A 12 16.38 2.25 -14.54
CA VAL A 12 15.94 2.61 -15.90
C VAL A 12 14.91 3.76 -15.92
N ILE A 13 14.45 4.20 -14.76
CA ILE A 13 13.43 5.24 -14.60
C ILE A 13 14.09 6.61 -14.78
N ASP A 14 13.63 7.35 -15.78
CA ASP A 14 13.94 8.78 -15.93
C ASP A 14 13.13 9.60 -14.93
N SER A 15 11.80 9.54 -15.00
CA SER A 15 10.91 10.20 -14.04
C SER A 15 9.61 9.43 -13.87
N VAL A 16 9.19 9.20 -12.62
CA VAL A 16 7.89 8.62 -12.26
C VAL A 16 7.31 9.39 -11.08
N SER A 17 6.00 9.66 -11.13
CA SER A 17 5.21 9.99 -9.95
C SER A 17 4.06 8.99 -9.84
N ALA A 18 3.84 8.48 -8.62
CA ALA A 18 2.74 7.57 -8.34
C ALA A 18 2.03 7.96 -7.04
N SER A 19 0.70 7.97 -7.08
CA SER A 19 -0.17 8.23 -5.93
C SER A 19 -0.77 6.93 -5.40
N PHE A 20 -0.92 6.83 -4.09
CA PHE A 20 -1.44 5.64 -3.41
C PHE A 20 -2.74 5.96 -2.67
N GLY A 21 -3.72 5.07 -2.82
CA GLY A 21 -5.01 5.12 -2.13
C GLY A 21 -5.01 4.28 -0.84
N PRO A 22 -5.97 4.50 0.07
CA PRO A 22 -6.07 3.70 1.28
C PRO A 22 -6.30 2.21 0.96
N GLY A 23 -5.87 1.34 1.87
CA GLY A 23 -6.05 -0.11 1.72
C GLY A 23 -5.02 -0.77 0.79
N LEU A 24 -5.48 -1.73 -0.03
CA LEU A 24 -4.62 -2.55 -0.88
C LEU A 24 -4.35 -1.84 -2.21
N ASN A 25 -3.09 -1.44 -2.43
CA ASN A 25 -2.64 -0.94 -3.72
C ASN A 25 -2.02 -2.10 -4.52
N VAL A 26 -2.62 -2.43 -5.67
CA VAL A 26 -2.12 -3.51 -6.54
C VAL A 26 -1.26 -2.90 -7.64
N LEU A 27 0.04 -3.22 -7.58
CA LEU A 27 1.01 -2.85 -8.60
C LEU A 27 1.00 -3.90 -9.71
N THR A 28 0.52 -3.51 -10.89
CA THR A 28 0.59 -4.30 -12.11
C THR A 28 1.70 -3.78 -13.02
N GLY A 29 2.23 -4.64 -13.87
CA GLY A 29 3.25 -4.29 -14.85
C GLY A 29 3.39 -5.38 -15.89
N GLU A 30 3.73 -4.99 -17.12
CA GLU A 30 3.99 -5.92 -18.22
C GLU A 30 5.28 -6.71 -17.99
N THR A 31 6.33 -6.00 -17.56
CA THR A 31 7.61 -6.59 -17.17
C THR A 31 7.81 -6.34 -15.67
N GLY A 32 8.15 -7.38 -14.90
CA GLY A 32 8.33 -7.30 -13.44
C GLY A 32 9.42 -6.32 -12.97
N ALA A 33 10.21 -5.77 -13.90
CA ALA A 33 11.24 -4.78 -13.65
C ALA A 33 10.68 -3.49 -13.03
N GLY A 34 9.62 -2.91 -13.60
CA GLY A 34 9.07 -1.63 -13.10
C GLY A 34 8.50 -1.73 -11.69
N LYS A 35 7.87 -2.87 -11.37
CA LYS A 35 7.37 -3.15 -10.01
C LYS A 35 8.51 -3.28 -9.00
N SER A 36 9.57 -4.00 -9.37
CA SER A 36 10.72 -4.20 -8.48
C SER A 36 11.43 -2.88 -8.20
N MET A 37 11.64 -2.05 -9.23
CA MET A 37 12.25 -0.72 -9.08
C MET A 37 11.44 0.22 -8.18
N LEU A 38 10.10 0.18 -8.27
CA LEU A 38 9.26 0.96 -7.36
C LEU A 38 9.39 0.48 -5.91
N ILE A 39 9.45 -0.83 -5.70
CA ILE A 39 9.66 -1.41 -4.36
C ILE A 39 11.04 -0.98 -3.82
N ASP A 40 12.08 -1.06 -4.65
CA ASP A 40 13.44 -0.65 -4.28
C ASP A 40 13.50 0.84 -3.92
N ALA A 41 12.80 1.69 -4.67
CA ALA A 41 12.69 3.11 -4.36
C ALA A 41 11.98 3.36 -3.01
N ILE A 42 10.90 2.62 -2.71
CA ILE A 42 10.21 2.70 -1.40
C ILE A 42 11.14 2.23 -0.26
N LEU A 43 11.96 1.20 -0.49
CA LEU A 43 12.92 0.76 0.51
C LEU A 43 14.02 1.81 0.72
N LEU A 44 14.53 2.40 -0.36
CA LEU A 44 15.57 3.42 -0.33
C LEU A 44 15.14 4.65 0.46
N VAL A 45 13.94 5.19 0.20
CA VAL A 45 13.45 6.39 0.89
C VAL A 45 13.14 6.12 2.37
N ARG A 46 13.00 4.85 2.76
CA ARG A 46 12.86 4.41 4.15
C ARG A 46 14.21 4.13 4.83
N GLY A 47 15.31 4.48 4.20
CA GLY A 47 16.66 4.36 4.78
C GLY A 47 17.43 3.12 4.37
N ALA A 48 16.93 2.30 3.44
CA ALA A 48 17.74 1.20 2.92
C ALA A 48 19.04 1.71 2.30
N ARG A 49 20.09 0.90 2.37
CA ARG A 49 21.39 1.23 1.77
C ARG A 49 21.25 1.38 0.26
N ALA A 50 21.94 2.38 -0.26
CA ALA A 50 22.04 2.63 -1.69
C ALA A 50 23.38 2.12 -2.22
N GLN A 51 23.37 1.65 -3.46
CA GLN A 51 24.57 1.42 -4.26
C GLN A 51 24.56 2.40 -5.43
N ALA A 52 25.72 2.71 -6.02
CA ALA A 52 25.82 3.72 -7.09
C ALA A 52 25.30 3.21 -8.45
N ASP A 53 25.17 1.91 -8.61
CA ASP A 53 24.61 1.22 -9.78
C ASP A 53 23.11 1.45 -9.98
N VAL A 54 22.40 1.84 -8.92
CA VAL A 54 20.98 2.24 -9.01
C VAL A 54 20.79 3.63 -9.62
N ILE A 55 21.86 4.39 -9.89
CA ILE A 55 21.77 5.68 -10.59
C ILE A 55 21.75 5.38 -12.09
N ARG A 56 20.75 5.94 -12.79
CA ARG A 56 20.59 5.79 -14.25
C ARG A 56 21.89 6.15 -14.96
N GLY A 57 22.25 5.36 -15.98
CA GLY A 57 23.60 5.35 -16.57
C GLY A 57 24.09 6.70 -17.08
N ASP A 58 23.20 7.54 -17.58
CA ASP A 58 23.46 8.88 -18.12
C ASP A 58 23.28 10.02 -17.10
N SER A 59 23.11 9.68 -15.82
CA SER A 59 22.82 10.63 -14.74
C SER A 59 23.90 10.57 -13.66
N GLU A 60 24.26 11.73 -13.10
CA GLU A 60 25.18 11.84 -11.96
C GLU A 60 24.51 11.66 -10.61
N THR A 61 23.19 11.91 -10.56
CA THR A 61 22.39 11.87 -9.35
C THR A 61 21.04 11.21 -9.58
N ALA A 62 20.54 10.53 -8.55
CA ALA A 62 19.19 9.98 -8.48
C ALA A 62 18.47 10.51 -7.24
N THR A 63 17.15 10.75 -7.35
CA THR A 63 16.35 11.27 -6.24
C THR A 63 15.10 10.42 -6.08
N VAL A 64 14.81 10.02 -4.84
CA VAL A 64 13.55 9.40 -4.45
C VAL A 64 12.95 10.20 -3.31
N GLU A 65 11.71 10.64 -3.49
CA GLU A 65 10.93 11.40 -2.53
C GLU A 65 9.61 10.70 -2.28
N ALA A 66 9.19 10.63 -1.03
CA ALA A 66 7.93 10.01 -0.63
C ALA A 66 7.20 10.87 0.39
N LEU A 67 5.91 11.07 0.14
CA LEU A 67 4.98 11.73 1.05
C LEU A 67 4.24 10.68 1.85
N PHE A 68 4.32 10.78 3.17
CA PHE A 68 3.57 9.96 4.10
C PHE A 68 2.59 10.82 4.89
N GLU A 69 1.37 10.31 5.04
CA GLU A 69 0.48 10.75 6.10
C GLU A 69 0.84 10.07 7.41
N VAL A 70 0.75 10.84 8.47
CA VAL A 70 1.18 10.53 9.82
C VAL A 70 0.07 10.90 10.78
N GLU A 71 -0.43 9.89 11.49
CA GLU A 71 -1.34 10.14 12.61
C GLU A 71 -0.58 10.81 13.76
N PRO A 72 -1.16 11.87 14.36
CA PRO A 72 -0.67 12.44 15.60
C PRO A 72 -0.56 11.35 16.68
N GLY A 73 0.54 11.33 17.44
CA GLY A 73 0.79 10.31 18.48
C GLY A 73 1.31 8.96 17.99
N SER A 74 1.49 8.78 16.67
CA SER A 74 2.16 7.58 16.13
C SER A 74 3.65 7.51 16.54
N SER A 75 4.24 6.31 16.48
CA SER A 75 5.65 6.08 16.81
C SER A 75 6.59 7.01 16.02
N ALA A 76 6.35 7.23 14.73
CA ALA A 76 7.20 8.16 13.98
C ALA A 76 6.90 9.64 14.26
N ALA A 77 5.74 10.00 14.82
CA ALA A 77 5.54 11.36 15.34
C ALA A 77 6.43 11.58 16.57
N ALA A 78 6.57 10.57 17.43
CA ALA A 78 7.51 10.60 18.55
C ALA A 78 8.98 10.68 18.06
N VAL A 79 9.36 9.89 17.05
CA VAL A 79 10.73 9.96 16.48
C VAL A 79 11.04 11.35 15.90
N LEU A 80 10.07 12.00 15.24
CA LEU A 80 10.24 13.37 14.72
C LEU A 80 10.40 14.37 15.87
N HIS A 81 9.55 14.28 16.88
CA HIS A 81 9.61 15.12 18.06
C HIS A 81 10.96 15.02 18.78
N ASP A 82 11.44 13.79 19.01
CA ASP A 82 12.75 13.54 19.65
C ASP A 82 13.92 14.09 18.82
N ALA A 83 13.75 14.18 17.50
CA ALA A 83 14.74 14.75 16.58
C ALA A 83 14.59 16.27 16.39
N GLY A 84 13.61 16.91 17.05
CA GLY A 84 13.32 18.34 16.90
C GLY A 84 12.74 18.71 15.52
N LEU A 85 12.14 17.76 14.81
CA LEU A 85 11.54 17.96 13.50
C LEU A 85 10.04 18.15 13.60
N ALA A 86 9.53 19.20 12.96
CA ALA A 86 8.10 19.48 12.91
C ALA A 86 7.38 18.52 11.97
N LEU A 87 6.18 18.10 12.37
CA LEU A 87 5.22 17.42 11.51
C LEU A 87 4.20 18.45 11.06
N ASP A 88 4.17 18.75 9.76
CA ASP A 88 3.28 19.78 9.21
C ASP A 88 1.97 19.13 8.74
N GLU A 89 0.83 19.52 9.30
CA GLU A 89 -0.50 18.99 8.95
C GLU A 89 -0.61 17.45 8.88
N GLY A 90 0.17 16.73 9.68
CA GLY A 90 0.19 15.26 9.63
C GLY A 90 0.93 14.70 8.41
N GLN A 91 1.76 15.50 7.75
CA GLN A 91 2.54 15.13 6.58
C GLN A 91 4.03 14.98 6.92
N LEU A 92 4.61 13.93 6.35
CA LEU A 92 6.03 13.61 6.46
C LEU A 92 6.58 13.38 5.07
N VAL A 93 7.48 14.26 4.63
CA VAL A 93 8.23 14.13 3.39
C VAL A 93 9.59 13.53 3.70
N LEU A 94 9.85 12.36 3.12
CA LEU A 94 11.15 11.72 3.16
C LEU A 94 11.79 11.85 1.78
N ARG A 95 13.03 12.32 1.72
CA ARG A 95 13.77 12.42 0.45
C ARG A 95 15.16 11.85 0.58
N ARG A 96 15.54 11.01 -0.39
CA ARG A 96 16.87 10.44 -0.52
C ARG A 96 17.47 10.86 -1.85
N GLU A 97 18.69 11.35 -1.80
CA GLU A 97 19.45 11.72 -2.98
C GLU A 97 20.75 10.94 -3.03
N LEU A 98 21.02 10.37 -4.19
CA LEU A 98 22.22 9.62 -4.47
C LEU A 98 23.07 10.38 -5.47
N ALA A 99 24.38 10.30 -5.30
CA ALA A 99 25.34 10.85 -6.24
C ALA A 99 26.37 9.78 -6.58
N ARG A 100 26.84 9.74 -7.83
CA ARG A 100 27.91 8.81 -8.26
C ARG A 100 29.20 8.97 -7.47
N SER A 101 29.44 10.17 -6.94
CA SER A 101 30.54 10.44 -6.01
C SER A 101 30.47 9.68 -4.67
N GLY A 102 29.38 8.97 -4.38
CA GLY A 102 29.13 8.28 -3.11
C GLY A 102 28.61 9.19 -2.00
N ARG A 103 28.51 10.50 -2.24
CA ARG A 103 27.96 11.48 -1.29
C ARG A 103 26.44 11.49 -1.33
N HIS A 104 25.83 10.51 -0.67
CA HIS A 104 24.37 10.39 -0.55
C HIS A 104 23.82 11.31 0.54
N ARG A 105 22.66 11.92 0.31
CA ARG A 105 21.99 12.85 1.23
C ARG A 105 20.59 12.36 1.60
N ALA A 106 20.14 12.63 2.82
CA ALA A 106 18.78 12.35 3.27
C ALA A 106 18.17 13.63 3.81
N PHE A 107 16.87 13.75 3.62
CA PHE A 107 16.08 14.88 4.08
C PHE A 107 14.77 14.37 4.68
N VAL A 108 14.32 15.08 5.71
CA VAL A 108 13.01 14.93 6.35
C VAL A 108 12.41 16.32 6.41
N ASN A 109 11.25 16.54 5.79
CA ASN A 109 10.59 17.85 5.71
C ASN A 109 11.59 18.96 5.32
N ASP A 110 12.31 18.70 4.22
CA ASP A 110 13.39 19.53 3.65
C ASP A 110 14.60 19.83 4.55
N SER A 111 14.63 19.32 5.76
CA SER A 111 15.78 19.41 6.66
C SER A 111 16.75 18.25 6.41
N PRO A 112 18.07 18.50 6.27
CA PRO A 112 19.05 17.43 6.09
C PRO A 112 19.17 16.58 7.36
N VAL A 113 19.17 15.26 7.20
CA VAL A 113 19.24 14.31 8.32
C VAL A 113 20.25 13.19 8.06
N THR A 114 20.57 12.45 9.11
CA THR A 114 21.35 11.22 8.99
C THR A 114 20.51 10.09 8.40
N VAL A 115 21.18 9.12 7.77
CA VAL A 115 20.52 7.89 7.29
C VAL A 115 19.89 7.13 8.44
N GLY A 116 20.52 7.09 9.61
CA GLY A 116 19.97 6.41 10.79
C GLY A 116 18.65 7.00 11.28
N LEU A 117 18.45 8.31 11.18
CA LEU A 117 17.14 8.91 11.47
C LEU A 117 16.10 8.51 10.42
N LEU A 118 16.50 8.50 9.14
CA LEU A 118 15.62 8.06 8.05
C LEU A 118 15.21 6.59 8.20
N GLU A 119 16.13 5.71 8.60
CA GLU A 119 15.88 4.29 8.92
C GLU A 119 14.86 4.16 10.07
N ARG A 120 15.07 4.88 11.18
CA ARG A 120 14.14 4.89 12.32
C ARG A 120 12.74 5.33 11.92
N LEU A 121 12.63 6.39 11.11
CA LEU A 121 11.36 6.87 10.57
C LEU A 121 10.73 5.85 9.62
N GLY A 122 11.55 5.23 8.76
CA GLY A 122 11.15 4.18 7.84
C GLY A 122 10.55 2.99 8.56
N GLU A 123 11.18 2.50 9.63
CA GLU A 123 10.69 1.41 10.48
C GLU A 123 9.39 1.76 11.20
N ALA A 124 9.33 2.94 11.78
CA ALA A 124 8.14 3.42 12.48
C ALA A 124 6.93 3.64 11.54
N ARG A 125 7.16 3.79 10.23
CA ARG A 125 6.13 3.88 9.18
C ARG A 125 5.87 2.58 8.44
N ALA A 126 6.57 1.49 8.77
CA ALA A 126 6.35 0.21 8.14
C ALA A 126 4.87 -0.19 8.32
N PRO A 127 4.09 -0.42 7.25
CA PRO A 127 2.90 -1.24 7.42
C PRO A 127 3.34 -2.58 8.01
N ALA A 128 2.52 -3.18 8.89
CA ALA A 128 2.77 -4.46 9.55
C ALA A 128 2.78 -5.68 8.57
N LEU A 129 3.36 -5.52 7.37
CA LEU A 129 3.58 -6.55 6.36
C LEU A 129 4.59 -7.63 6.81
N ALA A 130 5.21 -7.47 7.99
CA ALA A 130 6.16 -8.45 8.56
C ALA A 130 5.57 -9.32 9.70
N ARG A 131 4.25 -9.32 9.94
CA ARG A 131 3.61 -10.25 10.91
C ARG A 131 2.30 -10.85 10.43
N ALA A 132 2.16 -11.11 9.12
CA ALA A 132 1.22 -12.12 8.69
C ALA A 132 1.70 -13.48 9.23
N ARG A 133 1.29 -13.83 10.46
CA ARG A 133 1.20 -15.22 10.89
C ARG A 133 0.55 -15.95 9.71
N PRO A 134 1.16 -16.99 9.12
CA PRO A 134 0.44 -17.79 8.14
C PRO A 134 -0.88 -18.20 8.80
N PRO A 135 -2.04 -18.11 8.12
CA PRO A 135 -3.28 -18.61 8.69
C PRO A 135 -2.99 -20.03 9.15
N ALA A 136 -3.22 -20.29 10.44
CA ALA A 136 -3.03 -21.62 11.01
C ALA A 136 -3.71 -22.60 10.05
N ARG A 137 -2.93 -23.49 9.45
CA ARG A 137 -3.44 -24.48 8.50
C ARG A 137 -4.67 -25.11 9.16
N ALA A 138 -5.84 -24.86 8.59
CA ALA A 138 -7.05 -25.54 9.02
C ALA A 138 -6.74 -27.05 9.00
N PRO A 139 -7.09 -27.81 10.05
CA PRO A 139 -6.81 -29.24 10.07
C PRO A 139 -7.45 -29.86 8.83
N ARG A 140 -6.63 -30.54 8.02
CA ARG A 140 -7.10 -31.33 6.89
C ARG A 140 -8.23 -32.22 7.41
N PRO A 141 -9.44 -32.20 6.84
CA PRO A 141 -10.45 -33.18 7.22
C PRO A 141 -9.86 -34.56 6.94
N LEU A 142 -9.67 -35.34 8.01
CA LEU A 142 -9.30 -36.74 7.93
C LEU A 142 -10.22 -37.39 6.90
N ARG A 143 -9.63 -37.88 5.80
CA ARG A 143 -10.34 -38.72 4.83
C ARG A 143 -10.94 -39.88 5.62
N ARG A 144 -12.25 -39.80 5.91
CA ARG A 144 -13.01 -40.94 6.39
C ARG A 144 -12.85 -42.04 5.34
N ARG A 145 -12.18 -43.12 5.74
CA ARG A 145 -12.12 -44.37 4.97
C ARG A 145 -13.55 -44.70 4.54
N ARG A 146 -13.77 -44.81 3.22
CA ARG A 146 -15.00 -45.35 2.63
C ARG A 146 -15.20 -46.76 3.20
N GLY A 147 -16.17 -46.89 4.10
CA GLY A 147 -16.83 -48.15 4.40
C GLY A 147 -17.93 -48.40 3.35
N ALA A 148 -17.94 -49.63 2.86
CA ALA A 148 -18.87 -50.41 2.03
C ALA A 148 -20.22 -49.81 1.55
N PRO A 149 -20.72 -50.22 0.36
CA PRO A 149 -22.03 -49.84 -0.16
C PRO A 149 -23.15 -50.75 0.38
N GLY A 150 -24.31 -50.16 0.67
CA GLY A 150 -25.57 -50.85 1.06
C GLY A 150 -26.80 -49.97 0.76
N PRO A 151 -28.01 -50.54 0.62
CA PRO A 151 -28.72 -50.47 -0.67
C PRO A 151 -29.84 -49.42 -0.78
N ARG A 152 -29.97 -48.95 -2.02
CA ARG A 152 -31.17 -48.49 -2.77
C ARG A 152 -32.46 -48.31 -1.96
N GLY A 153 -32.82 -47.04 -1.70
CA GLY A 153 -34.15 -46.61 -1.29
C GLY A 153 -34.64 -45.49 -2.21
N ARG A 154 -35.74 -45.75 -2.93
CA ARG A 154 -36.46 -44.83 -3.81
C ARG A 154 -37.10 -43.70 -3.02
N SER A 155 -37.04 -42.47 -3.52
CA SER A 155 -38.20 -41.56 -3.53
C SER A 155 -37.93 -40.31 -4.39
N VAL A 156 -38.65 -40.24 -5.51
CA VAL A 156 -38.89 -39.04 -6.31
C VAL A 156 -40.24 -38.48 -5.84
N ARG A 157 -40.31 -37.19 -5.46
CA ARG A 157 -41.52 -36.35 -5.46
C ARG A 157 -41.10 -34.89 -5.25
N GLN A 158 -41.25 -34.03 -6.26
CA GLN A 158 -42.39 -33.18 -6.65
C GLN A 158 -42.22 -31.71 -6.20
N VAL A 159 -41.93 -30.87 -7.20
CA VAL A 159 -42.40 -29.47 -7.40
C VAL A 159 -43.94 -29.49 -7.60
N PRO A 160 -44.75 -28.40 -7.65
CA PRO A 160 -44.45 -26.96 -7.66
C PRO A 160 -45.49 -26.03 -6.94
N GLY A 161 -45.34 -24.70 -7.13
CA GLY A 161 -46.42 -23.70 -7.09
C GLY A 161 -46.30 -22.71 -5.93
N GLY A 162 -46.55 -21.41 -6.05
CA GLY A 162 -47.06 -20.55 -7.12
C GLY A 162 -47.19 -19.14 -6.49
N SER A 163 -46.70 -18.10 -7.14
CA SER A 163 -47.50 -17.02 -7.76
C SER A 163 -48.55 -16.32 -6.87
N SER A 164 -48.38 -15.02 -6.64
CA SER A 164 -49.42 -13.95 -6.78
C SER A 164 -48.80 -12.64 -6.25
N ARG A 165 -48.63 -11.60 -7.08
CA ARG A 165 -49.60 -10.64 -7.69
C ARG A 165 -50.00 -9.49 -6.75
N GLY A 166 -49.95 -8.29 -7.33
CA GLY A 166 -50.69 -7.10 -6.92
C GLY A 166 -49.79 -6.03 -6.29
N GLY A 167 -49.79 -4.77 -6.70
CA GLY A 167 -50.65 -4.05 -7.64
C GLY A 167 -50.21 -2.58 -7.67
N ALA A 168 -50.56 -1.91 -8.77
CA ALA A 168 -50.27 -0.51 -9.07
C ALA A 168 -51.13 0.49 -8.28
N HIS A 169 -50.70 1.75 -8.25
CA HIS A 169 -51.43 3.01 -8.55
C HIS A 169 -50.67 4.18 -7.88
N ALA A 170 -50.15 5.16 -8.63
CA ALA A 170 -50.80 6.44 -9.01
C ALA A 170 -51.22 7.24 -7.74
N SER A 171 -50.95 8.52 -7.52
CA SER A 171 -50.91 9.71 -8.39
C SER A 171 -50.57 10.90 -7.47
N ASP A 172 -49.72 11.84 -7.90
CA ASP A 172 -50.11 13.22 -8.28
C ASP A 172 -50.35 14.20 -7.11
N ARG A 173 -49.50 15.26 -7.00
CA ARG A 173 -49.92 16.68 -7.05
C ARG A 173 -48.80 17.67 -6.65
N ALA A 174 -48.52 18.55 -7.61
CA ALA A 174 -48.46 20.03 -7.51
C ALA A 174 -47.54 20.76 -6.50
N ARG A 175 -46.73 21.67 -7.10
CA ARG A 175 -46.07 22.88 -6.58
C ARG A 175 -47.08 23.92 -6.00
N PRO A 176 -46.74 25.18 -5.58
CA PRO A 176 -45.44 25.89 -5.47
C PRO A 176 -45.22 26.71 -4.15
N SER A 177 -44.05 27.37 -4.06
CA SER A 177 -43.70 28.63 -3.33
C SER A 177 -44.81 29.72 -3.34
N PRO A 178 -44.78 30.81 -2.52
CA PRO A 178 -43.60 31.62 -2.15
C PRO A 178 -43.58 32.32 -0.76
N ALA A 179 -42.41 32.87 -0.40
CA ALA A 179 -42.20 34.21 0.19
C ALA A 179 -40.71 34.55 0.09
#